data_AF-A0A431TP94-F1
#
_entry.id   AF-A0A431TP94-F1
#
_cell.length_a   1.000
_cell.length_b   1.000
_cell.length_c   1.000
_cell.angle_alpha   90.00
_cell.angle_beta   90.00
_cell.angle_gamma   90.00
#
_symmetry.space_group_name_H-M   'P 1'
#
loop_
_entity.id
_entity.type
_entity.pdbx_description
1 polymer ?
#
loop_
_entity_poly.entity_id
_entity_poly.type
_entity_poly.pdbx_seq_one_letter_code
_entity_poly.pdbx_strand_id
1 'polypeptide(L)'
;MSTSNRPYLSFFVIEHAEHGSAALEEQHRGGQHYRFLKVTGHWSAKGTRAVPLLAWTDRQEVEAAAAIASKARDRVFKVSSLGGDSLVAEQFAAFSERHAEALLGYLPYATAAARKLEELRVRTIDCAGAVLRVHRAADAERMQVLKDEGRLLQQAHRLTVFSAAQFLTGKKADEILALLKTGELDSEEKLSIEELRAAVQLANNYERTGKLLVRLYP
;
A
#
# COMPACT_ATOMS: atom_id res chain seq x y z
N MET A 1 -14.84 33.42 -11.11
CA MET A 1 -13.46 33.11 -11.54
C MET A 1 -12.60 32.87 -10.30
N SER A 2 -12.24 31.63 -10.02
CA SER A 2 -11.19 31.28 -9.06
C SER A 2 -10.57 29.98 -9.55
N THR A 3 -9.49 30.11 -10.31
CA THR A 3 -8.66 28.98 -10.74
C THR A 3 -7.82 28.55 -9.54
N SER A 4 -8.25 27.48 -8.88
CA SER A 4 -7.47 26.80 -7.86
C SER A 4 -6.19 26.27 -8.51
N ASN A 5 -5.10 27.02 -8.38
CA ASN A 5 -3.76 26.62 -8.76
C ASN A 5 -3.26 25.58 -7.74
N ARG A 6 -3.80 24.35 -7.79
CA ARG A 6 -3.18 23.21 -7.13
C ARG A 6 -1.97 22.84 -7.99
N PRO A 7 -0.73 22.85 -7.49
CA PRO A 7 0.38 22.29 -8.23
C PRO A 7 0.03 20.83 -8.50
N TYR A 8 -0.25 20.49 -9.76
CA TYR A 8 -0.45 19.11 -10.14
C TYR A 8 0.83 18.37 -9.77
N LEU A 9 0.74 17.44 -8.82
CA LEU A 9 1.85 16.55 -8.50
C LEU A 9 2.20 15.79 -9.78
N SER A 10 3.29 16.19 -10.43
CA SER A 10 3.89 15.45 -11.52
C SER A 10 4.75 14.34 -10.92
N PHE A 11 4.55 13.13 -11.39
CA PHE A 11 5.36 11.98 -11.01
C PHE A 11 5.84 11.28 -12.27
N PHE A 12 6.98 10.62 -12.16
CA PHE A 12 7.57 9.89 -13.26
C PHE A 12 7.28 8.41 -13.16
N VAL A 13 7.11 7.76 -14.30
CA VAL A 13 6.83 6.33 -14.42
C VAL A 13 7.70 5.71 -15.50
N ILE A 14 7.91 4.39 -15.39
CA ILE A 14 8.55 3.62 -16.45
C ILE A 14 7.47 3.15 -17.41
N GLU A 15 7.68 3.45 -18.69
CA GLU A 15 6.78 3.17 -19.80
C GLU A 15 7.38 2.14 -20.76
N HIS A 16 6.54 1.21 -21.18
CA HIS A 16 6.81 0.26 -22.24
C HIS A 16 5.89 0.56 -23.42
N ALA A 17 6.42 1.32 -24.38
CA ALA A 17 5.72 1.74 -25.60
C ALA A 17 5.66 0.61 -26.66
N GLU A 18 6.68 -0.23 -26.72
CA GLU A 18 6.83 -1.24 -27.78
C GLU A 18 6.57 -2.66 -27.25
N HIS A 19 5.30 -3.04 -27.16
CA HIS A 19 4.91 -4.42 -26.89
C HIS A 19 4.34 -5.10 -28.15
N GLY A 20 4.32 -6.44 -28.20
CA GLY A 20 3.93 -7.22 -29.39
C GLY A 20 2.50 -7.02 -29.90
N SER A 21 1.71 -6.16 -29.24
CA SER A 21 0.35 -5.78 -29.64
C SER A 21 0.18 -4.27 -29.80
N ALA A 22 1.24 -3.47 -29.67
CA ALA A 22 1.17 -2.01 -29.68
C ALA A 22 0.63 -1.48 -31.01
N ALA A 23 1.08 -2.01 -32.15
CA ALA A 23 0.58 -1.63 -33.47
C ALA A 23 -0.92 -1.93 -33.67
N LEU A 24 -1.41 -3.06 -33.15
CA LEU A 24 -2.83 -3.43 -33.18
C LEU A 24 -3.66 -2.54 -32.25
N GLU A 25 -3.16 -2.25 -31.05
CA GLU A 25 -3.84 -1.37 -30.09
C GLU A 25 -3.86 0.09 -30.56
N GLU A 26 -2.82 0.54 -31.25
CA GLU A 26 -2.74 1.87 -31.89
C GLU A 26 -3.82 2.02 -32.96
N GLN A 27 -3.96 1.01 -33.83
CA GLN A 27 -4.98 1.00 -34.89
C GLN A 27 -6.42 0.96 -34.33
N HIS A 28 -6.65 0.24 -33.23
CA HIS A 28 -7.99 0.10 -32.63
C HIS A 28 -8.37 1.19 -31.63
N ARG A 29 -7.40 1.84 -30.97
CA ARG A 29 -7.66 2.75 -29.83
C ARG A 29 -7.04 4.14 -29.94
N GLY A 30 -6.43 4.48 -31.08
CA GLY A 30 -6.00 5.87 -31.36
C GLY A 30 -4.85 6.37 -30.48
N GLY A 31 -3.87 5.51 -30.17
CA GLY A 31 -2.60 5.93 -29.58
C GLY A 31 -2.45 5.87 -28.05
N GLN A 32 -3.29 5.14 -27.32
CA GLN A 32 -3.07 4.84 -25.88
C GLN A 32 -2.67 3.38 -25.63
N HIS A 33 -1.58 2.93 -26.26
CA HIS A 33 -0.99 1.60 -26.05
C HIS A 33 0.02 1.56 -24.89
N TYR A 34 0.34 2.71 -24.29
CA TYR A 34 1.34 2.79 -23.24
C TYR A 34 1.04 1.87 -22.05
N ARG A 35 2.02 1.05 -21.67
CA ARG A 35 1.96 0.19 -20.49
C ARG A 35 2.99 0.66 -19.47
N PHE A 36 2.57 0.74 -18.23
CA PHE A 36 3.39 1.21 -17.12
C PHE A 36 3.69 0.07 -16.16
N LEU A 37 4.83 0.18 -15.47
CA LEU A 37 5.28 -0.83 -14.54
C LEU A 37 4.44 -0.84 -13.25
N LYS A 38 3.93 -2.01 -12.86
CA LYS A 38 3.27 -2.24 -11.57
C LYS A 38 4.26 -2.64 -10.48
N VAL A 39 3.83 -2.51 -9.23
CA VAL A 39 4.56 -3.04 -8.05
C VAL A 39 4.86 -4.55 -8.12
N THR A 40 4.16 -5.29 -8.99
CA THR A 40 4.35 -6.73 -9.23
C THR A 40 5.31 -7.04 -10.40
N GLY A 41 5.89 -6.01 -11.02
CA GLY A 41 6.74 -6.16 -12.20
C GLY A 41 5.98 -6.36 -13.52
N HIS A 42 4.64 -6.39 -13.48
CA HIS A 42 3.80 -6.49 -14.67
C HIS A 42 3.60 -5.13 -15.36
N TRP A 43 3.49 -5.16 -16.69
CA TRP A 43 3.16 -3.98 -17.49
C TRP A 43 1.64 -3.86 -17.65
N SER A 44 1.09 -2.66 -17.44
CA SER A 44 -0.35 -2.44 -17.60
C SER A 44 -0.66 -0.99 -17.95
N ALA A 45 -1.73 -0.79 -18.70
CA ALA A 45 -2.21 0.57 -19.00
C ALA A 45 -2.89 1.21 -17.77
N LYS A 46 -3.25 0.41 -16.76
CA LYS A 46 -3.95 0.89 -15.55
C LYS A 46 -3.42 0.30 -14.26
N GLY A 47 -3.25 1.17 -13.26
CA GLY A 47 -3.03 0.80 -11.85
C GLY A 47 -4.36 0.73 -11.10
N THR A 48 -4.55 -0.31 -10.30
CA THR A 48 -5.69 -0.44 -9.37
C THR A 48 -5.19 -0.29 -7.94
N ARG A 49 -6.12 -0.16 -6.97
CA ARG A 49 -5.73 -0.12 -5.55
C ARG A 49 -4.97 -1.36 -5.08
N ALA A 50 -5.31 -2.53 -5.62
CA ALA A 50 -4.67 -3.80 -5.26
C ALA A 50 -3.32 -3.99 -5.96
N VAL A 51 -3.13 -3.40 -7.14
CA VAL A 51 -1.90 -3.51 -7.93
C VAL A 51 -1.58 -2.15 -8.56
N PRO A 52 -1.06 -1.20 -7.76
CA PRO A 52 -0.78 0.16 -8.22
C PRO A 52 0.38 0.20 -9.22
N LEU A 53 0.43 1.27 -10.02
CA LEU A 53 1.59 1.59 -10.84
C LEU A 53 2.73 2.12 -9.94
N LEU A 54 3.96 1.77 -10.26
CA LEU A 54 5.14 2.36 -9.62
C LEU A 54 5.39 3.76 -10.16
N ALA A 55 5.67 4.69 -9.24
CA ALA A 55 5.95 6.08 -9.55
C ALA A 55 7.12 6.61 -8.73
N TRP A 56 7.80 7.62 -9.28
CA TRP A 56 8.93 8.32 -8.70
C TRP A 56 8.65 9.82 -8.67
N THR A 57 9.22 10.52 -7.70
CA THR A 57 9.18 11.98 -7.63
C THR A 57 10.39 12.63 -8.28
N ASP A 58 11.51 11.91 -8.37
CA ASP A 58 12.75 12.37 -8.99
C ASP A 58 12.96 11.72 -10.37
N ARG A 59 13.40 12.54 -11.34
CA ARG A 59 13.61 12.08 -12.72
C ARG A 59 14.86 11.21 -12.87
N GLN A 60 15.94 11.51 -12.16
CA GLN A 60 17.18 10.73 -12.24
C GLN A 60 16.97 9.35 -11.64
N GLU A 61 16.21 9.24 -10.55
CA GLU A 61 15.89 7.96 -9.91
C GLU A 61 15.12 7.02 -10.85
N VAL A 62 14.10 7.54 -11.55
CA VAL A 62 13.32 6.72 -12.50
C VAL A 62 14.14 6.36 -13.74
N GLU A 63 15.05 7.22 -14.19
CA GLU A 63 15.94 6.93 -15.33
C GLU A 63 16.93 5.82 -14.94
N ALA A 64 17.48 5.84 -13.72
CA ALA A 64 18.29 4.76 -13.19
C ALA A 64 17.49 3.45 -13.06
N ALA A 65 16.26 3.51 -12.55
CA ALA A 65 15.38 2.35 -12.44
C ALA A 65 15.00 1.78 -13.83
N ALA A 66 14.74 2.64 -14.81
CA ALA A 66 14.47 2.24 -16.20
C ALA A 66 15.69 1.58 -16.85
N ALA A 67 16.91 2.05 -16.58
CA ALA A 67 18.14 1.40 -17.03
C ALA A 67 18.32 0.00 -16.43
N ILE A 68 18.06 -0.15 -15.11
CA ILE A 68 18.09 -1.45 -14.44
C ILE A 68 17.07 -2.41 -15.07
N ALA A 69 15.83 -1.97 -15.23
CA ALA A 69 14.77 -2.76 -15.84
C ALA A 69 15.12 -3.15 -17.28
N SER A 70 15.67 -2.19 -18.05
CA SER A 70 16.04 -2.40 -19.45
C SER A 70 17.10 -3.48 -19.60
N LYS A 71 18.15 -3.42 -18.77
CA LYS A 71 19.21 -4.43 -18.71
C LYS A 71 18.69 -5.79 -18.27
N ALA A 72 17.87 -5.84 -17.22
CA ALA A 72 17.38 -7.10 -16.67
C ALA A 72 16.40 -7.83 -17.60
N ARG A 73 15.64 -7.08 -18.42
CA ARG A 73 14.56 -7.61 -19.25
C ARG A 73 14.90 -7.64 -20.74
N ASP A 74 16.13 -7.28 -21.11
CA ASP A 74 16.65 -7.19 -22.48
C ASP A 74 15.72 -6.40 -23.42
N ARG A 75 15.27 -5.22 -22.95
CA ARG A 75 14.33 -4.34 -23.65
C ARG A 75 14.62 -2.89 -23.34
N VAL A 76 14.25 -1.98 -24.24
CA VAL A 76 14.35 -0.53 -23.99
C VAL A 76 13.04 -0.04 -23.38
N PHE A 77 13.11 0.57 -22.20
CA PHE A 77 11.99 1.26 -21.58
C PHE A 77 12.18 2.77 -21.60
N LYS A 78 11.07 3.51 -21.69
CA LYS A 78 11.06 4.97 -21.67
C LYS A 78 10.66 5.46 -20.28
N VAL A 79 11.06 6.68 -19.95
CA VAL A 79 10.58 7.40 -18.77
C VAL A 79 9.56 8.42 -19.24
N SER A 80 8.40 8.39 -18.60
CA SER A 80 7.31 9.33 -18.89
C SER A 80 6.93 10.12 -17.66
N SER A 81 6.65 11.40 -17.85
CA SER A 81 6.11 12.27 -16.82
C SER A 81 4.59 12.23 -16.91
N LEU A 82 3.93 11.88 -15.80
CA LEU A 82 2.49 11.93 -15.66
C LEU A 82 2.12 13.03 -14.67
N GLY A 83 1.17 13.87 -15.05
CA GLY A 83 0.58 14.92 -14.22
C GLY A 83 -0.80 15.30 -14.74
N GLY A 84 -1.57 16.08 -13.97
CA GLY A 84 -2.90 16.54 -14.38
C GLY A 84 -3.99 15.47 -14.34
N ASP A 85 -5.05 15.66 -15.15
CA ASP A 85 -6.22 14.76 -15.30
C ASP A 85 -5.92 13.45 -16.04
N SER A 86 -4.65 13.03 -16.08
CA SER A 86 -4.25 11.78 -16.72
C SER A 86 -4.74 10.59 -15.88
N LEU A 87 -5.98 10.14 -16.14
CA LEU A 87 -6.70 9.02 -15.49
C LEU A 87 -6.12 7.64 -15.81
N VAL A 88 -4.81 7.55 -15.94
CA VAL A 88 -4.12 6.32 -16.33
C VAL A 88 -4.06 5.34 -15.15
N ALA A 89 -4.21 5.78 -13.90
CA ALA A 89 -4.36 4.88 -12.76
C ALA A 89 -5.28 5.44 -11.67
N GLU A 90 -6.01 4.53 -11.01
CA GLU A 90 -6.71 4.84 -9.76
C GLU A 90 -5.73 5.05 -8.60
N GLN A 91 -4.54 4.43 -8.67
CA GLN A 91 -3.54 4.52 -7.63
C GLN A 91 -2.11 4.32 -8.14
N PHE A 92 -1.22 5.17 -7.65
CA PHE A 92 0.23 5.08 -7.75
C PHE A 92 0.83 4.69 -6.40
N ALA A 93 1.93 3.95 -6.43
CA ALA A 93 2.77 3.66 -5.28
C ALA A 93 4.15 4.27 -5.52
N ALA A 94 4.62 5.07 -4.56
CA ALA A 94 5.99 5.57 -4.58
C ALA A 94 6.96 4.39 -4.55
N PHE A 95 7.97 4.43 -5.42
CA PHE A 95 9.03 3.44 -5.42
C PHE A 95 9.80 3.48 -4.09
N SER A 96 10.30 2.32 -3.70
CA SER A 96 11.17 2.12 -2.55
C SER A 96 11.87 0.78 -2.74
N GLU A 97 12.91 0.49 -1.97
CA GLU A 97 13.76 -0.69 -2.15
C GLU A 97 12.98 -2.01 -2.17
N ARG A 98 11.86 -2.11 -1.43
CA ARG A 98 10.96 -3.28 -1.45
C ARG A 98 10.42 -3.60 -2.85
N HIS A 99 10.36 -2.63 -3.75
CA HIS A 99 9.87 -2.78 -5.11
C HIS A 99 10.98 -3.07 -6.12
N ALA A 100 12.26 -3.14 -5.72
CA ALA A 100 13.40 -3.29 -6.65
C ALA A 100 13.29 -4.53 -7.55
N GLU A 101 12.82 -5.67 -7.02
CA GLU A 101 12.62 -6.90 -7.81
C GLU A 101 11.60 -6.73 -8.94
N ALA A 102 10.64 -5.80 -8.80
CA ALA A 102 9.69 -5.49 -9.85
C ALA A 102 10.39 -4.87 -11.08
N LEU A 103 11.60 -4.32 -10.96
CA LEU A 103 12.40 -3.87 -12.10
C LEU A 103 13.00 -5.07 -12.85
N LEU A 104 13.37 -6.13 -12.12
CA LEU A 104 14.11 -7.26 -12.67
C LEU A 104 13.22 -8.19 -13.52
N GLY A 105 11.95 -8.31 -13.17
CA GLY A 105 11.03 -9.18 -13.89
C GLY A 105 9.65 -9.24 -13.27
N TYR A 106 8.81 -10.14 -13.79
CA TYR A 106 7.57 -10.48 -13.13
C TYR A 106 7.90 -11.13 -11.79
N LEU A 107 7.32 -10.63 -10.70
CA LEU A 107 7.40 -11.34 -9.43
C LEU A 107 6.70 -12.69 -9.62
N PRO A 108 7.37 -13.82 -9.30
CA PRO A 108 6.69 -15.10 -9.21
C PRO A 108 5.45 -14.96 -8.32
N TYR A 109 4.37 -15.65 -8.67
CA TYR A 109 3.11 -15.59 -7.90
C TYR A 109 3.35 -15.84 -6.39
N ALA A 110 4.27 -16.75 -6.07
CA ALA A 110 4.71 -17.03 -4.70
C ALA A 110 5.28 -15.78 -4.00
N THR A 111 6.11 -14.99 -4.67
CA THR A 111 6.70 -13.75 -4.14
C THR A 111 5.67 -12.64 -3.99
N ALA A 112 4.72 -12.52 -4.94
CA ALA A 112 3.63 -11.55 -4.82
C ALA A 112 2.65 -11.91 -3.67
N ALA A 113 2.37 -13.20 -3.49
CA ALA A 113 1.59 -13.71 -2.37
C ALA A 113 2.30 -13.49 -1.04
N ALA A 114 3.61 -13.78 -0.96
CA ALA A 114 4.43 -13.53 0.21
C ALA A 114 4.47 -12.04 0.59
N ARG A 115 4.63 -11.13 -0.38
CA ARG A 115 4.58 -9.67 -0.14
C ARG A 115 3.22 -9.21 0.35
N LYS A 116 2.14 -9.70 -0.24
CA LYS A 116 0.79 -9.38 0.21
C LYS A 116 0.54 -9.90 1.63
N LEU A 117 1.06 -11.08 1.95
CA LEU A 117 0.98 -11.66 3.28
C LEU A 117 1.77 -10.81 4.28
N GLU A 118 2.95 -10.37 3.90
CA GLU A 118 3.80 -9.49 4.70
C GLU A 118 3.16 -8.12 4.94
N GLU A 119 2.59 -7.49 3.91
CA GLU A 119 1.83 -6.24 4.05
C GLU A 119 0.63 -6.39 5.00
N LEU A 120 -0.08 -7.53 4.92
CA LEU A 120 -1.17 -7.85 5.84
C LEU A 120 -0.66 -8.09 7.26
N ARG A 121 0.51 -8.73 7.42
CA ARG A 121 1.16 -8.94 8.72
C ARG A 121 1.50 -7.61 9.38
N VAL A 122 2.25 -6.76 8.69
CA VAL A 122 2.63 -5.41 9.18
C VAL A 122 1.39 -4.60 9.55
N ARG A 123 0.38 -4.57 8.67
CA ARG A 123 -0.88 -3.85 8.95
C ARG A 123 -1.58 -4.38 10.19
N THR A 124 -1.59 -5.70 10.41
CA THR A 124 -2.20 -6.32 11.59
C THR A 124 -1.48 -5.90 12.87
N ILE A 125 -0.14 -5.93 12.86
CA ILE A 125 0.70 -5.50 14.00
C ILE A 125 0.48 -4.01 14.30
N ASP A 126 0.51 -3.14 13.28
CA ASP A 126 0.32 -1.69 13.47
C ASP A 126 -1.08 -1.37 14.01
N CYS A 127 -2.12 -2.01 13.47
CA CYS A 127 -3.50 -1.84 13.95
C CYS A 127 -3.63 -2.30 15.41
N ALA A 128 -3.08 -3.46 15.74
CA ALA A 128 -3.11 -4.00 17.10
C ALA A 128 -2.37 -3.09 18.09
N GLY A 129 -1.18 -2.62 17.71
CA GLY A 129 -0.38 -1.70 18.51
C GLY A 129 -1.10 -0.39 18.80
N ALA A 130 -1.73 0.21 17.79
CA ALA A 130 -2.51 1.43 17.96
C ALA A 130 -3.69 1.22 18.91
N VAL A 131 -4.46 0.14 18.75
CA VAL A 131 -5.60 -0.18 19.63
C VAL A 131 -5.14 -0.39 21.07
N LEU A 132 -4.05 -1.11 21.29
CA LEU A 132 -3.49 -1.33 22.62
C LEU A 132 -3.00 -0.04 23.27
N ARG A 133 -2.26 0.79 22.53
CA ARG A 133 -1.73 2.06 23.06
C ARG A 133 -2.85 3.02 23.45
N VAL A 134 -3.88 3.16 22.62
CA VAL A 134 -5.06 3.98 22.95
C VAL A 134 -5.81 3.40 24.15
N HIS A 135 -5.94 2.08 24.26
CA HIS A 135 -6.60 1.45 25.40
C HIS A 135 -5.83 1.63 26.71
N ARG A 136 -4.50 1.49 26.67
CA ARG A 136 -3.59 1.61 27.82
C ARG A 136 -3.37 3.07 28.25
N ALA A 137 -3.67 4.05 27.38
CA ALA A 137 -3.54 5.46 27.70
C ALA A 137 -4.44 5.88 28.88
N ALA A 138 -3.87 6.69 29.78
CA ALA A 138 -4.60 7.33 30.86
C ALA A 138 -5.69 8.25 30.30
N ASP A 139 -6.79 8.45 31.03
CA ASP A 139 -7.95 9.23 30.54
C ASP A 139 -7.56 10.64 30.11
N ALA A 140 -6.63 11.29 30.84
CA ALA A 140 -6.15 12.64 30.54
C ALA A 140 -5.38 12.74 29.20
N GLU A 141 -4.74 11.66 28.75
CA GLU A 141 -3.89 11.65 27.55
C GLU A 141 -4.53 10.90 26.37
N ARG A 142 -5.61 10.16 26.62
CA ARG A 142 -6.22 9.25 25.64
C ARG A 142 -6.58 9.93 24.32
N MET A 143 -7.11 11.16 24.38
CA MET A 143 -7.45 11.92 23.17
C MET A 143 -6.24 12.31 22.34
N GLN A 144 -5.11 12.59 22.99
CA GLN A 144 -3.86 12.92 22.30
C GLN A 144 -3.28 11.66 21.66
N VAL A 145 -3.18 10.57 22.42
CA VAL A 145 -2.72 9.26 21.90
C VAL A 145 -3.58 8.80 20.72
N LEU A 146 -4.91 8.94 20.81
CA LEU A 146 -5.83 8.61 19.72
C LEU A 146 -5.53 9.41 18.44
N LYS A 147 -5.27 10.72 18.56
CA LYS A 147 -4.92 11.58 17.42
C LYS A 147 -3.58 11.19 16.81
N ASP A 148 -2.59 10.94 17.65
CA ASP A 148 -1.23 10.60 17.20
C ASP A 148 -1.22 9.24 16.49
N GLU A 149 -1.82 8.21 17.09
CA GLU A 149 -1.99 6.90 16.46
C GLU A 149 -2.85 6.98 15.19
N GLY A 150 -3.91 7.78 15.21
CA GLY A 150 -4.75 8.02 14.05
C GLY A 150 -3.97 8.63 12.88
N ARG A 151 -3.07 9.59 13.16
CA ARG A 151 -2.19 10.18 12.14
C ARG A 151 -1.21 9.17 11.58
N LEU A 152 -0.57 8.36 12.44
CA LEU A 152 0.38 7.32 12.02
C LEU A 152 -0.31 6.27 11.13
N LEU A 153 -1.47 5.77 11.54
CA LEU A 153 -2.26 4.82 10.75
C LEU A 153 -2.77 5.43 9.44
N GLN A 154 -3.11 6.72 9.44
CA GLN A 154 -3.55 7.39 8.22
C GLN A 154 -2.41 7.52 7.20
N GLN A 155 -1.19 7.78 7.67
CA GLN A 155 0.00 7.87 6.82
C GLN A 155 0.42 6.50 6.28
N ALA A 156 0.46 5.47 7.13
CA ALA A 156 0.93 4.14 6.75
C ALA A 156 -0.11 3.33 5.96
N HIS A 157 -1.37 3.34 6.40
CA HIS A 157 -2.41 2.40 5.95
C HIS A 157 -3.70 3.09 5.48
N ARG A 158 -3.78 4.42 5.56
CA ARG A 158 -5.00 5.21 5.29
C ARG A 158 -6.19 4.76 6.16
N LEU A 159 -5.92 4.47 7.42
CA LEU A 159 -6.92 4.03 8.39
C LEU A 159 -7.02 5.00 9.57
N THR A 160 -8.21 5.07 10.15
CA THR A 160 -8.42 5.60 11.50
C THR A 160 -8.23 4.50 12.54
N VAL A 161 -8.08 4.86 13.82
CA VAL A 161 -8.05 3.87 14.92
C VAL A 161 -9.36 3.06 14.98
N PHE A 162 -10.50 3.69 14.67
CA PHE A 162 -11.79 2.98 14.55
C PHE A 162 -11.75 1.92 13.46
N SER A 163 -11.31 2.29 12.25
CA SER A 163 -11.20 1.35 11.13
C SER A 163 -10.13 0.28 11.36
N ALA A 164 -9.09 0.58 12.14
CA ALA A 164 -8.10 -0.40 12.58
C ALA A 164 -8.73 -1.46 13.51
N ALA A 165 -9.56 -1.04 14.47
CA ALA A 165 -10.29 -1.99 15.32
C ALA A 165 -11.23 -2.89 14.49
N GLN A 166 -11.96 -2.33 13.52
CA GLN A 166 -12.80 -3.13 12.61
C GLN A 166 -11.98 -4.08 11.74
N PHE A 167 -10.79 -3.66 11.30
CA PHE A 167 -9.89 -4.53 10.54
C PHE A 167 -9.45 -5.75 11.38
N LEU A 168 -9.14 -5.53 12.66
CA LEU A 168 -8.70 -6.58 13.59
C LEU A 168 -9.77 -7.64 13.89
N THR A 169 -11.06 -7.31 13.78
CA THR A 169 -12.16 -8.30 13.92
C THR A 169 -12.50 -9.01 12.61
N GLY A 170 -11.78 -8.69 11.52
CA GLY A 170 -12.02 -9.26 10.20
C GLY A 170 -11.18 -10.49 9.90
N LYS A 171 -11.68 -11.31 8.95
CA LYS A 171 -11.07 -12.57 8.48
C LYS A 171 -9.57 -12.47 8.14
N LYS A 172 -9.13 -11.35 7.56
CA LYS A 172 -7.72 -11.17 7.17
C LYS A 172 -6.77 -11.06 8.37
N ALA A 173 -7.21 -10.42 9.45
CA ALA A 173 -6.42 -10.35 10.68
C ALA A 173 -6.38 -11.72 11.35
N ASP A 174 -7.50 -12.45 11.37
CA ASP A 174 -7.56 -13.82 11.89
C ASP A 174 -6.60 -14.77 11.16
N GLU A 175 -6.53 -14.69 9.82
CA GLU A 175 -5.59 -15.46 8.99
C GLU A 175 -4.12 -15.18 9.40
N ILE A 176 -3.75 -13.92 9.60
CA ILE A 176 -2.40 -13.54 10.05
C ILE A 176 -2.11 -14.08 11.45
N LEU A 177 -3.06 -13.97 12.37
CA LEU A 177 -2.87 -14.45 13.75
C LEU A 177 -2.74 -15.96 13.82
N ALA A 178 -3.44 -16.70 12.97
CA ALA A 178 -3.28 -18.14 12.85
C ALA A 178 -1.86 -18.50 12.40
N LEU A 179 -1.33 -17.81 11.39
CA LEU A 179 0.02 -18.03 10.85
C LEU A 179 1.13 -17.65 11.84
N LEU A 180 0.96 -16.55 12.57
CA LEU A 180 1.88 -16.17 13.66
C LEU A 180 1.86 -17.22 14.79
N LYS A 181 0.68 -17.78 15.10
CA LYS A 181 0.55 -18.82 16.13
C LYS A 181 1.19 -20.15 15.71
N THR A 182 1.16 -20.50 14.44
CA THR A 182 1.81 -21.72 13.92
C THR A 182 3.30 -21.56 13.70
N GLY A 183 3.84 -20.33 13.77
CA GLY A 183 5.23 -20.03 13.47
C GLY A 183 5.53 -20.00 11.96
N GLU A 184 4.50 -19.99 11.11
CA GLU A 184 4.65 -19.81 9.65
C GLU A 184 4.95 -18.36 9.28
N LEU A 185 4.69 -17.43 10.19
CA LEU A 185 5.13 -16.04 10.12
C LEU A 185 5.85 -15.67 11.42
N ASP A 186 6.94 -14.92 11.28
CA ASP A 186 7.64 -14.37 12.44
C ASP A 186 6.86 -13.18 13.02
N SER A 187 6.63 -13.22 14.33
CA SER A 187 6.28 -12.01 15.08
C SER A 187 7.56 -11.21 15.23
N GLU A 188 7.68 -10.09 14.52
CA GLU A 188 8.72 -9.11 14.85
C GLU A 188 8.57 -8.69 16.32
N GLU A 189 9.69 -8.32 16.96
CA GLU A 189 9.81 -7.97 18.40
C GLU A 189 8.91 -6.81 18.89
N LYS A 190 8.05 -6.25 18.05
CA LYS A 190 7.18 -5.12 18.39
C LYS A 190 5.98 -5.49 19.26
N LEU A 191 5.39 -6.68 19.08
CA LEU A 191 4.23 -7.15 19.85
C LEU A 191 4.25 -8.67 19.98
N SER A 192 3.97 -9.19 21.18
CA SER A 192 3.79 -10.64 21.35
C SER A 192 2.45 -11.15 20.80
N ILE A 193 2.34 -12.45 20.57
CA ILE A 193 1.09 -13.09 20.12
C ILE A 193 -0.03 -12.87 21.15
N GLU A 194 0.29 -12.84 22.44
CA GLU A 194 -0.64 -12.53 23.53
C GLU A 194 -1.16 -11.09 23.42
N GLU A 195 -0.29 -10.13 23.12
CA GLU A 195 -0.68 -8.75 22.93
C GLU A 195 -1.57 -8.58 21.69
N LEU A 196 -1.24 -9.24 20.58
CA LEU A 196 -2.07 -9.25 19.38
C LEU A 196 -3.47 -9.82 19.67
N ARG A 197 -3.55 -10.92 20.42
CA ARG A 197 -4.83 -11.51 20.87
C ARG A 197 -5.60 -10.57 21.79
N ALA A 198 -4.92 -9.90 22.72
CA ALA A 198 -5.55 -8.92 23.59
C ALA A 198 -6.13 -7.75 22.77
N ALA A 199 -5.41 -7.28 21.75
CA ALA A 199 -5.90 -6.23 20.85
C ALA A 199 -7.17 -6.65 20.10
N VAL A 200 -7.24 -7.88 19.59
CA VAL A 200 -8.44 -8.43 18.94
C VAL A 200 -9.61 -8.57 19.92
N GLN A 201 -9.36 -9.03 21.15
CA GLN A 201 -10.39 -9.11 22.18
C GLN A 201 -10.94 -7.71 22.52
N LEU A 202 -10.07 -6.72 22.64
CA LEU A 202 -10.47 -5.32 22.84
C LEU A 202 -11.32 -4.82 21.67
N ALA A 203 -10.87 -5.04 20.43
CA ALA A 203 -11.61 -4.66 19.22
C ALA A 203 -13.02 -5.28 19.18
N ASN A 204 -13.13 -6.59 19.45
CA ASN A 204 -14.42 -7.29 19.53
C ASN A 204 -15.33 -6.72 20.62
N ASN A 205 -14.78 -6.41 21.79
CA ASN A 205 -15.53 -5.83 22.89
C ASN A 205 -16.07 -4.44 22.52
N TYR A 206 -15.30 -3.66 21.78
CA TYR A 206 -15.71 -2.34 21.34
C TYR A 206 -16.78 -2.37 20.24
N GLU A 207 -16.73 -3.35 19.34
CA GLU A 207 -17.74 -3.56 18.30
C GLU A 207 -19.09 -3.99 18.93
N ARG A 208 -19.04 -4.94 19.87
CA ARG A 208 -20.24 -5.45 20.58
C ARG A 208 -20.92 -4.42 21.46
N THR A 209 -20.15 -3.55 22.12
CA THR A 209 -20.71 -2.56 23.05
C THR A 209 -21.10 -1.25 22.37
N GLY A 210 -20.75 -1.04 21.10
CA GLY A 210 -20.88 0.26 20.43
C GLY A 210 -20.07 1.39 21.08
N LYS A 211 -19.31 1.09 22.16
CA LYS A 211 -18.61 2.08 22.99
C LYS A 211 -17.29 2.56 22.38
N LEU A 212 -16.90 2.08 21.19
CA LEU A 212 -15.70 2.62 20.53
C LEU A 212 -15.89 4.12 20.25
N LEU A 213 -17.10 4.56 19.88
CA LEU A 213 -17.39 5.99 19.71
C LEU A 213 -17.45 6.74 21.04
N VAL A 214 -18.06 6.15 22.08
CA VAL A 214 -18.24 6.80 23.39
C VAL A 214 -16.94 6.89 24.22
N ARG A 215 -15.98 5.99 24.02
CA ARG A 215 -14.68 6.01 24.73
C ARG A 215 -13.55 6.68 23.94
N LEU A 216 -13.65 6.76 22.61
CA LEU A 216 -12.68 7.46 21.77
C LEU A 216 -13.09 8.91 21.47
N TYR A 217 -14.35 9.26 21.69
CA TYR A 217 -14.87 10.63 21.61
C TYR A 217 -15.79 10.86 22.82
N PRO A 218 -15.23 11.21 24.00
CA PRO A 218 -16.02 11.72 25.11
C PRO A 218 -16.69 13.05 24.76
#